data_AF-A0A3E0I596-F1
#
_entry.id   AF-A0A3E0I596-F1
#
_cell.length_a   1.000
_cell.length_b   1.000
_cell.length_c   1.000
_cell.angle_alpha   90.00
_cell.angle_beta   90.00
_cell.angle_gamma   90.00
#
_symmetry.space_group_name_H-M   'P 1'
#
loop_
_entity.id
_entity.type
_entity.pdbx_description
1 polymer ?
#
loop_
_entity_poly.entity_id
_entity_poly.type
_entity_poly.pdbx_seq_one_letter_code
_entity_poly.pdbx_strand_id
1 'polypeptide(L)'
;MTLDTLSLSVAPWPEGPWFQLLLHVNDVDLIAAAKVRGMKPHEMLLPVNRLAATPEPHTVHIARCPACGDADCCDTDVTITRDGDVVHWDWARAKLMDRRVSFPSADYDAEIARVAADDSWETPALRAARQVRIDSHPYLEPLGLEFENIVERTKAGIFDFTLTNGVYQVVMEVPWQDRSPSELAAAVREMLALPSQQWDATWSPTRWELRDTPPLFAGSGWRRNPIFD
;
A
#
# COMPACT_ATOMS: atom_id res chain seq x y z
N MET A 1 11.39 20.35 -25.40
CA MET A 1 10.99 20.21 -23.98
C MET A 1 12.09 19.42 -23.31
N THR A 2 12.68 19.91 -22.22
CA THR A 2 13.68 19.14 -21.47
C THR A 2 12.94 18.10 -20.65
N LEU A 3 13.29 16.83 -20.81
CA LEU A 3 12.72 15.75 -20.01
C LEU A 3 13.45 15.68 -18.66
N ASP A 4 12.70 15.31 -17.63
CA ASP A 4 13.13 15.12 -16.25
C ASP A 4 13.68 13.70 -16.04
N THR A 5 14.45 13.52 -14.97
CA THR A 5 14.86 12.19 -14.48
C THR A 5 14.08 11.84 -13.21
N LEU A 6 13.72 10.56 -13.07
CA LEU A 6 13.13 10.00 -11.86
C LEU A 6 14.11 9.02 -11.22
N SER A 7 14.29 9.10 -9.91
CA SER A 7 14.89 8.03 -9.13
C SER A 7 14.12 7.76 -7.84
N LEU A 8 13.88 6.49 -7.55
CA LEU A 8 13.16 5.98 -6.40
C LEU A 8 14.12 5.20 -5.51
N SER A 9 14.05 5.41 -4.21
CA SER A 9 14.82 4.59 -3.27
C SER A 9 13.98 4.25 -2.06
N VAL A 10 14.31 3.13 -1.40
CA VAL A 10 13.66 2.74 -0.16
C VAL A 10 14.60 3.07 0.99
N ALA A 11 14.09 3.82 1.96
CA ALA A 11 14.83 4.23 3.14
C ALA A 11 14.09 3.84 4.42
N PRO A 12 14.81 3.54 5.52
CA PRO A 12 14.20 3.39 6.82
C PRO A 12 13.39 4.64 7.20
N TRP A 13 12.28 4.40 7.86
CA TRP A 13 11.51 5.45 8.50
C TRP A 13 12.26 5.94 9.76
N PRO A 14 12.40 7.25 9.97
CA PRO A 14 13.15 7.76 11.13
C PRO A 14 12.59 7.31 12.49
N GLU A 15 11.28 7.08 12.57
CA GLU A 15 10.54 6.84 13.82
C GLU A 15 9.91 5.44 13.91
N GLY A 16 10.59 4.39 13.45
CA GLY A 16 10.04 3.04 13.58
C GLY A 16 10.74 1.97 12.74
N PRO A 17 10.23 0.73 12.76
CA PRO A 17 10.77 -0.38 11.99
C PRO A 17 10.33 -0.39 10.52
N TRP A 18 9.73 0.71 10.04
CA TRP A 18 9.11 0.79 8.73
C TRP A 18 10.06 1.37 7.69
N PHE A 19 9.65 1.29 6.44
CA PHE A 19 10.38 1.86 5.31
C PHE A 19 9.45 2.77 4.52
N GLN A 20 10.05 3.72 3.82
CA GLN A 20 9.37 4.67 2.93
C GLN A 20 10.04 4.71 1.57
N LEU A 21 9.22 4.99 0.57
CA LEU A 21 9.67 5.31 -0.77
C LEU A 21 10.07 6.80 -0.81
N LEU A 22 11.33 7.06 -1.14
CA LEU A 22 11.84 8.39 -1.44
C LEU A 22 11.77 8.64 -2.94
N LEU A 23 11.42 9.87 -3.31
CA LEU A 23 11.23 10.30 -4.69
C LEU A 23 12.19 11.42 -5.04
N HIS A 24 13.01 11.18 -6.05
CA HIS A 24 13.95 12.15 -6.58
C HIS A 24 13.58 12.54 -7.99
N VAL A 25 13.37 13.83 -8.24
CA VAL A 25 13.19 14.37 -9.59
C VAL A 25 14.34 15.33 -9.88
N ASN A 26 15.12 15.05 -10.93
CA ASN A 26 16.34 15.79 -11.25
C ASN A 26 17.25 15.95 -10.02
N ASP A 27 17.48 14.84 -9.31
CA ASP A 27 18.30 14.75 -8.08
C ASP A 27 17.75 15.52 -6.87
N VAL A 28 16.53 16.09 -6.95
CA VAL A 28 15.86 16.73 -5.81
C VAL A 28 15.00 15.71 -5.08
N ASP A 29 15.34 15.39 -3.83
CA ASP A 29 14.49 14.62 -2.92
C ASP A 29 13.21 15.44 -2.58
N LEU A 30 12.10 15.05 -3.20
CA LEU A 30 10.82 15.72 -3.05
C LEU A 30 10.21 15.49 -1.66
N ILE A 31 10.46 14.34 -1.03
CA ILE A 31 9.94 14.01 0.29
C ILE A 31 10.60 14.90 1.34
N ALA A 32 11.92 15.01 1.29
CA ALA A 32 12.68 15.89 2.18
C ALA A 32 12.38 17.37 1.92
N ALA A 33 12.33 17.81 0.66
CA ALA A 33 12.09 19.21 0.30
C ALA A 33 10.71 19.70 0.77
N ALA A 34 9.67 18.89 0.60
CA ALA A 34 8.32 19.23 1.05
C ALA A 34 8.07 18.95 2.54
N LYS A 35 9.03 18.35 3.26
CA LYS A 35 8.89 17.94 4.67
C LYS A 35 7.67 17.05 4.89
N VAL A 36 7.40 16.19 3.91
CA VAL A 36 6.34 15.17 3.97
C VAL A 36 6.95 13.82 4.31
N ARG A 37 6.10 12.81 4.41
CA ARG A 37 6.50 11.43 4.65
C ARG A 37 6.33 10.63 3.37
N GLY A 38 7.27 9.75 3.02
CA GLY A 38 7.12 8.88 1.85
C GLY A 38 6.04 7.81 2.04
N MET A 39 5.50 7.30 0.94
CA MET A 39 4.57 6.15 0.97
C MET A 39 5.29 4.86 1.37
N LYS A 40 4.59 3.88 1.94
CA LYS A 40 5.22 2.57 2.20
C LYS A 40 5.44 1.85 0.86
N PRO A 41 6.61 1.22 0.63
CA PRO A 41 6.90 0.60 -0.66
C PRO A 41 5.85 -0.44 -1.09
N HIS A 42 5.40 -1.30 -0.18
CA HIS A 42 4.42 -2.35 -0.48
C HIS A 42 3.03 -1.82 -0.83
N GLU A 43 2.66 -0.60 -0.43
CA GLU A 43 1.36 0.00 -0.81
C GLU A 43 1.41 0.61 -2.21
N MET A 44 2.59 0.99 -2.68
CA MET A 44 2.80 1.57 -4.01
C MET A 44 3.11 0.52 -5.07
N LEU A 45 3.82 -0.54 -4.68
CA LEU A 45 4.40 -1.50 -5.62
C LEU A 45 3.62 -2.82 -5.69
N LEU A 46 2.75 -3.12 -4.70
CA LEU A 46 2.11 -4.43 -4.57
C LEU A 46 0.61 -4.36 -4.21
N PRO A 47 -0.18 -5.38 -4.59
CA PRO A 47 0.16 -6.41 -5.58
C PRO A 47 0.17 -5.85 -7.01
N VAL A 48 -0.46 -4.70 -7.20
CA VAL A 48 -0.45 -3.91 -8.43
C VAL A 48 0.49 -2.73 -8.23
N ASN A 49 1.39 -2.51 -9.19
CA ASN A 49 2.28 -1.36 -9.15
C ASN A 49 1.53 -0.09 -9.55
N ARG A 50 1.17 0.73 -8.55
CA ARG A 50 0.40 1.97 -8.73
C ARG A 50 1.18 3.03 -9.52
N LEU A 51 2.52 2.92 -9.57
CA LEU A 51 3.37 3.83 -10.35
C LEU A 51 3.51 3.42 -11.81
N ALA A 52 3.03 2.25 -12.22
CA ALA A 52 3.09 1.83 -13.62
C ALA A 52 2.28 2.78 -14.51
N ALA A 53 2.94 3.39 -15.50
CA ALA A 53 2.30 4.39 -16.35
C ALA A 53 1.52 3.76 -17.51
N THR A 54 0.23 4.08 -17.62
CA THR A 54 -0.65 3.64 -18.71
C THR A 54 -1.16 4.83 -19.54
N PRO A 55 -1.69 4.62 -20.75
CA PRO A 55 -2.32 5.69 -21.52
C PRO A 55 -3.57 6.27 -20.87
N GLU A 56 -4.26 5.50 -20.03
CA GLU A 56 -5.39 5.99 -19.24
C GLU A 56 -4.86 6.73 -18.00
N PRO A 57 -5.19 8.02 -17.81
CA PRO A 57 -4.75 8.76 -16.63
C PRO A 57 -5.30 8.15 -15.34
N HIS A 58 -4.41 7.90 -14.37
CA HIS A 58 -4.80 7.43 -13.04
C HIS A 58 -4.08 8.24 -11.96
N THR A 59 -4.74 8.42 -10.82
CA THR A 59 -4.24 9.26 -9.72
C THR A 59 -3.77 8.39 -8.56
N VAL A 60 -2.63 8.75 -7.97
CA VAL A 60 -2.02 8.04 -6.84
C VAL A 60 -1.55 9.00 -5.75
N HIS A 61 -1.72 8.61 -4.49
CA HIS A 61 -1.09 9.27 -3.35
C HIS A 61 0.41 8.98 -3.37
N ILE A 62 1.24 10.02 -3.37
CA ILE A 62 2.70 9.88 -3.48
C ILE A 62 3.43 10.21 -2.17
N ALA A 63 2.73 10.81 -1.20
CA ALA A 63 3.24 11.10 0.12
C ALA A 63 2.15 11.01 1.18
N ARG A 64 2.59 10.90 2.44
CA ARG A 64 1.79 10.83 3.66
C ARG A 64 1.91 12.14 4.44
N CYS A 65 0.87 12.44 5.20
CA CYS A 65 0.83 13.58 6.10
C CYS A 65 1.99 13.52 7.11
N PRO A 66 2.78 14.60 7.28
CA PRO A 66 3.89 14.61 8.22
C PRO A 66 3.46 14.47 9.68
N ALA A 67 2.24 14.91 10.03
CA ALA A 67 1.76 14.90 11.41
C ALA A 67 1.18 13.53 11.82
N CYS A 68 0.25 12.98 11.04
CA CYS A 68 -0.43 11.72 11.38
C CYS A 68 0.12 10.49 10.65
N GLY A 69 0.89 10.67 9.57
CA GLY A 69 1.36 9.56 8.73
C GLY A 69 0.29 8.95 7.83
N ASP A 70 -0.94 9.47 7.83
CA ASP A 70 -2.01 9.03 6.95
C ASP A 70 -1.81 9.56 5.52
N ALA A 71 -2.09 8.74 4.51
CA ALA A 71 -2.03 9.13 3.11
C ALA A 71 -3.15 10.12 2.75
N ASP A 72 -4.34 9.94 3.34
CA ASP A 72 -5.55 10.69 2.96
C ASP A 72 -5.65 12.06 3.64
N CYS A 73 -4.73 12.37 4.57
CA CYS A 73 -4.78 13.61 5.33
C CYS A 73 -4.17 14.81 4.57
N CYS A 74 -3.26 14.59 3.62
CA CYS A 74 -2.51 15.67 2.97
C CYS A 74 -2.70 15.78 1.45
N ASP A 75 -3.59 15.00 0.82
CA ASP A 75 -3.93 15.09 -0.61
C ASP A 75 -2.70 15.29 -1.54
N THR A 76 -1.59 14.61 -1.26
CA THR A 76 -0.35 14.75 -2.06
C THR A 76 -0.41 13.82 -3.26
N ASP A 77 -1.26 14.18 -4.21
CA ASP A 77 -1.69 13.32 -5.31
C ASP A 77 -1.02 13.70 -6.62
N VAL A 78 -0.65 12.67 -7.38
CA VAL A 78 -0.15 12.83 -8.75
C VAL A 78 -0.99 12.00 -9.70
N THR A 79 -1.41 12.61 -10.81
CA THR A 79 -1.98 11.92 -11.95
C THR A 79 -0.84 11.50 -12.87
N ILE A 80 -0.74 10.20 -13.14
CA ILE A 80 0.26 9.59 -14.00
C ILE A 80 -0.40 9.30 -15.35
N THR A 81 0.26 9.66 -16.45
CA THR A 81 -0.24 9.37 -17.80
C THR A 81 0.91 9.10 -18.74
N ARG A 82 0.81 8.03 -19.54
CA ARG A 82 1.73 7.77 -20.65
C ARG A 82 1.20 8.42 -21.93
N ASP A 83 2.00 9.28 -22.52
CA ASP A 83 1.78 9.84 -23.85
C ASP A 83 2.94 9.41 -24.77
N GLY A 84 2.73 8.28 -25.47
CA GLY A 84 3.75 7.66 -26.32
C GLY A 84 5.03 7.32 -25.54
N ASP A 85 6.13 7.98 -25.91
CA ASP A 85 7.46 7.77 -25.32
C ASP A 85 7.73 8.66 -24.10
N VAL A 86 6.71 9.32 -23.57
CA VAL A 86 6.83 10.21 -22.40
C VAL A 86 5.82 9.83 -21.33
N VAL A 87 6.24 9.83 -20.07
CA VAL A 87 5.36 9.69 -18.91
C VAL A 87 5.25 11.05 -18.23
N HIS A 88 4.02 11.50 -18.02
CA HIS A 88 3.70 12.76 -17.35
C HIS A 88 3.19 12.51 -15.94
N TRP A 89 3.66 13.34 -15.03
CA TRP A 89 3.15 13.46 -13.67
C TRP A 89 2.56 14.86 -13.49
N ASP A 90 1.26 14.90 -13.27
CA ASP A 90 0.47 16.10 -13.04
C ASP A 90 0.04 16.16 -11.58
N TRP A 91 0.52 17.17 -10.85
CA TRP A 91 0.20 17.36 -9.44
C TRP A 91 -1.20 17.95 -9.29
N ALA A 92 -2.08 17.23 -8.58
CA ALA A 92 -3.46 17.67 -8.39
C ALA A 92 -3.60 18.67 -7.23
N ARG A 93 -3.33 18.20 -6.01
CA ARG A 93 -3.37 18.95 -4.74
C ARG A 93 -1.98 18.93 -4.07
N ALA A 94 -1.84 19.56 -2.91
CA ALA A 94 -0.61 19.66 -2.08
C ALA A 94 0.70 19.37 -2.85
N LYS A 95 1.01 20.24 -3.82
CA LYS A 95 1.96 19.90 -4.89
C LYS A 95 3.37 19.81 -4.32
N LEU A 96 4.08 18.74 -4.67
CA LEU A 96 5.52 18.63 -4.38
C LEU A 96 6.36 19.50 -5.32
N MET A 97 5.81 19.85 -6.49
CA MET A 97 6.43 20.77 -7.45
C MET A 97 5.36 21.64 -8.14
N ASP A 98 5.69 22.89 -8.43
CA ASP A 98 4.79 23.85 -9.08
C ASP A 98 4.68 23.68 -10.62
N ARG A 99 5.15 22.54 -11.15
CA ARG A 99 5.09 22.23 -12.57
C ARG A 99 4.85 20.73 -12.80
N ARG A 100 4.27 20.41 -13.95
CA ARG A 100 4.31 19.05 -14.51
C ARG A 100 5.77 18.61 -14.67
N VAL A 101 6.02 17.34 -14.38
CA VAL A 101 7.30 16.68 -14.69
C VAL A 101 7.06 15.62 -15.76
N SER A 102 8.04 15.42 -16.64
CA SER A 102 7.90 14.56 -17.82
C SER A 102 9.14 13.72 -18.02
N PHE A 103 9.00 12.40 -18.03
CA PHE A 103 10.12 11.46 -18.07
C PHE A 103 10.15 10.71 -19.41
N PRO A 104 11.32 10.33 -19.95
CA PRO A 104 11.39 9.33 -21.01
C PRO A 104 10.74 8.03 -20.52
N SER A 105 9.81 7.46 -21.28
CA SER A 105 9.02 6.31 -20.83
C SER A 105 9.87 5.08 -20.53
N ALA A 106 10.91 4.83 -21.34
CA ALA A 106 11.83 3.72 -21.14
C ALA A 106 12.61 3.83 -19.82
N ASP A 107 13.10 5.04 -19.48
CA ASP A 107 13.85 5.28 -18.24
C ASP A 107 12.92 5.19 -17.03
N TYR A 108 11.70 5.73 -17.16
CA TYR A 108 10.66 5.62 -16.14
C TYR A 108 10.33 4.15 -15.85
N ASP A 109 10.03 3.36 -16.89
CA ASP A 109 9.66 1.94 -16.75
C ASP A 109 10.81 1.12 -16.15
N ALA A 110 12.05 1.39 -16.56
CA ALA A 110 13.23 0.75 -16.01
C ALA A 110 13.38 1.05 -14.50
N GLU A 111 13.15 2.30 -14.09
CA GLU A 111 13.26 2.69 -12.68
C GLU A 111 12.13 2.08 -11.83
N ILE A 112 10.90 2.09 -12.34
CA ILE A 112 9.76 1.45 -11.67
C ILE A 112 9.99 -0.07 -11.53
N ALA A 113 10.51 -0.73 -12.56
CA ALA A 113 10.85 -2.15 -12.50
C ALA A 113 12.00 -2.43 -11.53
N ARG A 114 13.03 -1.58 -11.50
CA ARG A 114 14.17 -1.71 -10.61
C ARG A 114 13.75 -1.63 -9.15
N VAL A 115 12.98 -0.61 -8.77
CA VAL A 115 12.54 -0.45 -7.37
C VAL A 115 11.55 -1.53 -6.96
N ALA A 116 10.72 -2.03 -7.88
CA ALA A 116 9.80 -3.15 -7.61
C ALA A 116 10.53 -4.48 -7.39
N ALA A 117 11.70 -4.67 -8.00
CA ALA A 117 12.52 -5.86 -7.86
C ALA A 117 13.49 -5.81 -6.66
N ASP A 118 13.70 -4.64 -6.06
CA ASP A 118 14.57 -4.47 -4.90
C ASP A 118 13.84 -4.89 -3.61
N ASP A 119 14.17 -6.08 -3.10
CA ASP A 119 13.70 -6.59 -1.81
C ASP A 119 14.81 -6.65 -0.74
N SER A 120 15.95 -6.00 -1.00
CA SER A 120 17.13 -6.02 -0.12
C SER A 120 16.92 -5.33 1.23
N TRP A 121 15.93 -4.45 1.29
CA TRP A 121 15.51 -3.70 2.48
C TRP A 121 14.52 -4.48 3.36
N GLU A 122 13.93 -5.58 2.87
CA GLU A 122 12.88 -6.30 3.58
C GLU A 122 13.41 -7.05 4.81
N THR A 123 12.81 -6.79 5.97
CA THR A 123 12.92 -7.69 7.13
C THR A 123 12.17 -9.01 6.85
N PRO A 124 12.40 -10.09 7.63
CA PRO A 124 11.62 -11.33 7.47
C PRO A 124 10.11 -11.11 7.55
N ALA A 125 9.68 -10.20 8.42
CA ALA A 125 8.29 -9.85 8.61
C ALA A 125 7.71 -9.17 7.35
N LEU A 126 8.43 -8.19 6.79
CA LEU A 126 8.04 -7.48 5.58
C LEU A 126 8.04 -8.42 4.36
N ARG A 127 8.98 -9.36 4.29
CA ARG A 127 8.96 -10.40 3.26
C ARG A 127 7.72 -11.28 3.36
N ALA A 128 7.30 -11.64 4.58
CA ALA A 128 6.06 -12.37 4.80
C ALA A 128 4.86 -11.54 4.35
N ALA A 129 4.83 -10.25 4.71
CA ALA A 129 3.81 -9.31 4.31
C ALA A 129 3.68 -9.16 2.78
N ARG A 130 4.81 -9.05 2.07
CA ARG A 130 4.83 -9.05 0.59
C ARG A 130 4.26 -10.35 0.03
N GLN A 131 4.73 -11.50 0.52
CA GLN A 131 4.28 -12.79 0.00
C GLN A 131 2.78 -12.99 0.26
N VAL A 132 2.29 -12.62 1.44
CA VAL A 132 0.87 -12.59 1.78
C VAL A 132 0.08 -11.72 0.80
N ARG A 133 0.53 -10.49 0.52
CA ARG A 133 -0.14 -9.56 -0.42
C ARG A 133 -0.25 -10.16 -1.81
N ILE A 134 0.82 -10.76 -2.32
CA ILE A 134 0.86 -11.36 -3.67
C ILE A 134 -0.01 -12.61 -3.73
N ASP A 135 0.24 -13.57 -2.83
CA ASP A 135 -0.42 -14.88 -2.85
C ASP A 135 -1.92 -14.79 -2.57
N SER A 136 -2.35 -13.77 -1.83
CA SER A 136 -3.75 -13.61 -1.42
C SER A 136 -4.57 -12.77 -2.39
N HIS A 137 -3.93 -12.02 -3.30
CA HIS A 137 -4.63 -11.08 -4.18
C HIS A 137 -5.80 -11.71 -4.97
N PRO A 138 -5.67 -12.92 -5.57
CA PRO A 138 -6.77 -13.55 -6.33
C PRO A 138 -8.02 -13.86 -5.50
N TYR A 139 -7.90 -14.00 -4.19
CA TYR A 139 -9.03 -14.28 -3.29
C TYR A 139 -9.72 -12.99 -2.82
N LEU A 140 -9.01 -11.87 -2.83
CA LEU A 140 -9.49 -10.59 -2.34
C LEU A 140 -10.12 -9.73 -3.44
N GLU A 141 -9.58 -9.80 -4.66
CA GLU A 141 -10.06 -9.02 -5.82
C GLU A 141 -11.58 -9.20 -6.07
N PRO A 142 -12.16 -10.42 -6.07
CA PRO A 142 -13.60 -10.58 -6.29
C PRO A 142 -14.49 -9.97 -5.22
N LEU A 143 -13.93 -9.71 -4.02
CA LEU A 143 -14.63 -9.09 -2.89
C LEU A 143 -14.42 -7.56 -2.86
N GLY A 144 -13.62 -7.02 -3.77
CA GLY A 144 -13.19 -5.62 -3.76
C GLY A 144 -12.35 -5.27 -2.52
N LEU A 145 -11.71 -6.27 -1.90
CA LEU A 145 -10.87 -6.07 -0.72
C LEU A 145 -9.41 -5.85 -1.14
N GLU A 146 -8.73 -4.95 -0.45
CA GLU A 146 -7.29 -4.72 -0.56
C GLU A 146 -6.64 -4.59 0.82
N PHE A 147 -5.33 -4.82 0.91
CA PHE A 147 -4.60 -4.66 2.17
C PHE A 147 -4.35 -3.18 2.47
N GLU A 148 -5.08 -2.65 3.45
CA GLU A 148 -4.90 -1.29 3.98
C GLU A 148 -3.63 -1.20 4.83
N ASN A 149 -3.44 -2.15 5.74
CA ASN A 149 -2.28 -2.17 6.62
C ASN A 149 -1.88 -3.60 6.97
N ILE A 150 -0.59 -3.81 7.18
CA ILE A 150 -0.06 -5.02 7.77
C ILE A 150 0.70 -4.56 9.01
N VAL A 151 0.16 -4.88 10.18
CA VAL A 151 0.76 -4.51 11.46
C VAL A 151 1.46 -5.74 11.99
N GLU A 152 2.78 -5.72 11.84
CA GLU A 152 3.63 -6.76 12.41
C GLU A 152 3.76 -6.54 13.91
N ARG A 153 2.82 -7.09 14.69
CA ARG A 153 2.99 -7.25 16.14
C ARG A 153 3.87 -8.46 16.42
N THR A 154 5.10 -8.42 15.89
CA THR A 154 6.18 -9.40 16.15
C THR A 154 6.32 -9.72 17.65
N LYS A 155 6.11 -8.72 18.52
CA LYS A 155 6.24 -8.87 19.98
C LYS A 155 5.20 -9.78 20.64
N ALA A 156 4.07 -10.07 20.00
CA ALA A 156 3.06 -11.01 20.50
C ALA A 156 3.06 -12.35 19.73
N GLY A 157 3.88 -12.47 18.68
CA GLY A 157 3.88 -13.66 17.82
C GLY A 157 2.61 -13.81 16.98
N ILE A 158 1.93 -12.70 16.71
CA ILE A 158 0.74 -12.63 15.86
C ILE A 158 1.05 -11.72 14.67
N PHE A 159 0.61 -12.15 13.50
CA PHE A 159 0.62 -11.38 12.28
C PHE A 159 -0.79 -10.84 12.02
N ASP A 160 -0.95 -9.53 12.23
CA ASP A 160 -2.23 -8.84 12.08
C ASP A 160 -2.24 -8.07 10.77
N PHE A 161 -3.33 -8.18 10.03
CA PHE A 161 -3.53 -7.40 8.82
C PHE A 161 -4.96 -6.90 8.70
N THR A 162 -5.09 -5.74 8.05
CA THR A 162 -6.37 -5.10 7.77
C THR A 162 -6.61 -5.12 6.28
N LEU A 163 -7.77 -5.63 5.90
CA LEU A 163 -8.32 -5.54 4.55
C LEU A 163 -9.38 -4.42 4.52
N THR A 164 -9.51 -3.72 3.40
CA THR A 164 -10.52 -2.68 3.20
C THR A 164 -11.13 -2.74 1.83
N ASN A 165 -12.38 -2.29 1.70
CA ASN A 165 -13.01 -1.94 0.42
C ASN A 165 -13.46 -0.48 0.38
N GLY A 166 -12.93 0.36 1.29
CA GLY A 166 -13.33 1.75 1.51
C GLY A 166 -14.63 1.93 2.30
N VAL A 167 -15.43 0.87 2.50
CA VAL A 167 -16.68 0.88 3.28
C VAL A 167 -16.51 0.15 4.61
N TYR A 168 -15.75 -0.94 4.61
CA TYR A 168 -15.46 -1.74 5.79
C TYR A 168 -13.98 -2.01 5.89
N GLN A 169 -13.47 -1.98 7.11
CA GLN A 169 -12.18 -2.54 7.51
C GLN A 169 -12.41 -3.92 8.12
N VAL A 170 -11.64 -4.91 7.69
CA VAL A 170 -11.68 -6.30 8.16
C VAL A 170 -10.31 -6.66 8.71
N VAL A 171 -10.25 -6.90 10.01
CA VAL A 171 -9.03 -7.25 10.74
C VAL A 171 -8.96 -8.76 10.90
N MET A 172 -7.80 -9.30 10.52
CA MET A 172 -7.46 -10.71 10.58
C MET A 172 -6.20 -10.89 11.43
N GLU A 173 -6.18 -11.95 12.22
CA GLU A 173 -5.05 -12.29 13.08
C GLU A 173 -4.59 -13.72 12.76
N VAL A 174 -3.29 -13.89 12.50
CA VAL A 174 -2.71 -15.21 12.21
C VAL A 174 -1.53 -15.46 13.13
N PRO A 175 -1.50 -16.61 13.85
CA PRO A 175 -0.33 -16.98 14.64
C PRO A 175 0.93 -17.06 13.76
N TRP A 176 1.99 -16.38 14.19
CA TRP A 176 3.28 -16.36 13.49
C TRP A 176 4.41 -17.04 14.27
N GLN A 177 4.24 -17.30 15.58
CA GLN A 177 5.26 -17.99 16.39
C GLN A 177 5.78 -19.25 15.68
N ASP A 178 7.10 -19.37 15.60
CA ASP A 178 7.84 -20.48 15.01
C ASP A 178 7.63 -20.72 13.50
N ARG A 179 7.08 -19.76 12.75
CA ARG A 179 6.93 -19.85 11.29
C ARG A 179 7.93 -18.97 10.54
N SER A 180 8.47 -19.51 9.46
CA SER A 180 9.14 -18.75 8.42
C SER A 180 8.14 -17.81 7.68
N PRO A 181 8.64 -16.78 6.99
CA PRO A 181 7.79 -15.90 6.17
C PRO A 181 6.88 -16.65 5.18
N SER A 182 7.40 -17.70 4.54
CA SER A 182 6.64 -18.47 3.56
C SER A 182 5.59 -19.40 4.19
N GLU A 183 5.85 -19.95 5.38
CA GLU A 183 4.84 -20.71 6.13
C GLU A 183 3.70 -19.83 6.61
N LEU A 184 4.02 -18.61 7.07
CA LEU A 184 3.00 -17.61 7.40
C LEU A 184 2.16 -17.24 6.17
N ALA A 185 2.81 -16.96 5.05
CA ALA A 185 2.11 -16.61 3.81
C ALA A 185 1.21 -17.75 3.31
N ALA A 186 1.68 -19.00 3.36
CA ALA A 186 0.85 -20.16 3.04
C ALA A 186 -0.37 -20.28 3.96
N ALA A 187 -0.19 -20.08 5.27
CA ALA A 187 -1.30 -20.14 6.23
C ALA A 187 -2.35 -19.03 5.99
N VAL A 188 -1.91 -17.80 5.70
CA VAL A 188 -2.82 -16.71 5.34
C VAL A 188 -3.56 -17.03 4.04
N ARG A 189 -2.85 -17.53 3.03
CA ARG A 189 -3.46 -17.94 1.75
C ARG A 189 -4.51 -19.03 1.94
N GLU A 190 -4.21 -20.06 2.72
CA GLU A 190 -5.14 -21.16 3.02
C GLU A 190 -6.41 -20.65 3.71
N MET A 191 -6.26 -19.73 4.66
CA MET A 191 -7.39 -19.07 5.32
C MET A 191 -8.23 -18.25 4.34
N LEU A 192 -7.61 -17.42 3.50
CA LEU A 192 -8.32 -16.56 2.54
C LEU A 192 -8.89 -17.33 1.35
N ALA A 193 -8.41 -18.55 1.08
CA ALA A 193 -8.99 -19.45 0.08
C ALA A 193 -10.34 -20.05 0.52
N LEU A 194 -10.66 -20.03 1.82
CA LEU A 194 -11.99 -20.40 2.30
C LEU A 194 -13.02 -19.33 1.87
N PRO A 195 -14.31 -19.70 1.71
CA PRO A 195 -15.37 -18.71 1.55
C PRO A 195 -15.31 -17.66 2.68
N SER A 196 -15.47 -16.37 2.35
CA SER A 196 -15.28 -15.29 3.33
C SER A 196 -16.16 -15.41 4.58
N GLN A 197 -17.32 -16.06 4.45
CA GLN A 197 -18.22 -16.35 5.55
C GLN A 197 -17.64 -17.31 6.60
N GLN A 198 -16.51 -17.96 6.31
CA GLN A 198 -15.82 -18.88 7.22
C GLN A 198 -14.58 -18.27 7.87
N TRP A 199 -14.20 -17.05 7.49
CA TRP A 199 -13.05 -16.38 8.09
C TRP A 199 -13.32 -16.05 9.56
N ASP A 200 -12.31 -16.20 10.42
CA ASP A 200 -12.33 -15.64 11.77
C ASP A 200 -11.84 -14.20 11.70
N ALA A 201 -12.79 -13.27 11.58
CA ALA A 201 -12.51 -11.88 11.29
C ALA A 201 -13.23 -10.94 12.27
N THR A 202 -12.62 -9.79 12.48
CA THR A 202 -13.30 -8.65 13.11
C THR A 202 -13.55 -7.57 12.05
N TRP A 203 -14.70 -6.91 12.06
CA TRP A 203 -15.01 -5.87 11.07
C TRP A 203 -15.42 -4.55 11.72
N SER A 204 -15.15 -3.45 11.03
CA SER A 204 -15.56 -2.08 11.39
C SER A 204 -16.01 -1.35 10.14
N PRO A 205 -17.12 -0.61 10.14
CA PRO A 205 -17.44 0.26 9.02
C PRO A 205 -16.61 1.53 9.09
N THR A 206 -16.27 2.09 7.92
CA THR A 206 -15.64 3.42 7.81
C THR A 206 -16.67 4.55 7.93
N ARG A 207 -17.97 4.20 7.93
CA ARG A 207 -19.11 5.14 8.00
C ARG A 207 -20.05 4.79 9.15
N TRP A 208 -20.42 5.80 9.93
CA TRP A 208 -21.23 5.66 11.13
C TRP A 208 -22.63 5.07 10.87
N GLU A 209 -23.20 5.33 9.70
CA GLU A 209 -24.54 4.84 9.32
C GLU A 209 -24.58 3.32 9.17
N LEU A 210 -23.43 2.68 8.96
CA LEU A 210 -23.28 1.25 8.77
C LEU A 210 -22.85 0.51 10.05
N ARG A 211 -22.75 1.18 11.20
CA ARG A 211 -22.24 0.61 12.48
C ARG A 211 -22.90 -0.69 12.94
N ASP A 212 -24.16 -0.91 12.56
CA ASP A 212 -24.94 -2.10 12.93
C ASP A 212 -25.21 -3.00 11.71
N THR A 213 -24.62 -2.70 10.55
CA THR A 213 -24.80 -3.44 9.30
C THR A 213 -23.50 -4.16 8.93
N PRO A 214 -23.44 -5.49 9.02
CA PRO A 214 -22.24 -6.22 8.63
C PRO A 214 -22.06 -6.22 7.10
N PRO A 215 -20.82 -6.42 6.61
CA PRO A 215 -20.57 -6.66 5.19
C PRO A 215 -21.37 -7.84 4.66
N LEU A 216 -21.84 -7.79 3.41
CA LEU A 216 -22.61 -8.88 2.78
C LEU A 216 -21.82 -10.20 2.68
N PHE A 217 -20.50 -10.10 2.64
CA PHE A 217 -19.58 -11.24 2.58
C PHE A 217 -19.14 -11.74 3.96
N ALA A 218 -19.63 -11.13 5.05
CA ALA A 218 -19.30 -11.52 6.41
C ALA A 218 -20.00 -12.81 6.82
N GLY A 219 -19.29 -13.63 7.60
CA GLY A 219 -19.84 -14.83 8.23
C GLY A 219 -20.60 -14.50 9.50
N SER A 220 -21.49 -15.41 9.93
CA SER A 220 -22.16 -15.28 11.23
C SER A 220 -21.20 -15.33 12.43
N GLY A 221 -19.98 -15.85 12.23
CA GLY A 221 -18.91 -15.87 13.25
C GLY A 221 -18.08 -14.60 13.32
N TRP A 222 -18.25 -13.65 12.38
CA TRP A 222 -17.49 -12.40 12.39
C TRP A 222 -17.91 -11.52 13.56
N ARG A 223 -16.94 -10.85 14.18
CA ARG A 223 -17.16 -9.95 15.33
C ARG A 223 -17.09 -8.49 14.88
N ARG A 224 -17.90 -7.62 15.47
CA ARG A 224 -17.70 -6.16 15.29
C ARG A 224 -16.53 -5.71 16.15
N ASN A 225 -15.68 -4.83 15.63
CA ASN A 225 -14.62 -4.21 16.41
C ASN A 225 -15.21 -3.18 17.37
N PRO A 226 -15.01 -3.32 18.69
CA PRO A 226 -15.58 -2.40 19.68
C PRO A 226 -14.88 -1.03 19.75
N ILE A 227 -13.75 -0.85 19.05
CA ILE A 227 -12.95 0.40 19.13
C ILE A 227 -13.69 1.62 18.53
N PHE A 228 -14.76 1.40 17.77
CA PHE A 228 -15.55 2.45 17.13
C PHE A 228 -16.97 2.64 17.72
N ASP A 229 -17.21 2.13 18.94
CA ASP A 229 -18.45 2.37 19.72
C ASP A 229 -18.37 3.64 20.58
#